data_AF-A0A3Q7J0S3-F1
#
_entry.id   AF-A0A3Q7J0S3-F1
#
_cell.length_a   1.000
_cell.length_b   1.000
_cell.length_c   1.000
_cell.angle_alpha   90.00
_cell.angle_beta   90.00
_cell.angle_gamma   90.00
#
_symmetry.space_group_name_H-M   'P 1'
#
loop_
_entity.id
_entity.type
_entity.pdbx_description
1 polymer ?
#
loop_
_entity_poly.entity_id
_entity_poly.type
_entity_poly.pdbx_seq_one_letter_code
_entity_poly.pdbx_strand_id
1 'polypeptide(L)'
;MHRITEVREEFYGTLSSKKPFNSLEKLEFAEMPEWKQWHVLGKGESPALHDLFIDDCPKLIAKLPEKLCSLRGLRISKCPELSTETPIQLSNLKEFKVVASPKVGVSF
;
A
#
# COMPACT_ATOMS: atom_id res chain seq x y z
N MET A 1 -15.39 13.02 1.87
CA MET A 1 -15.71 11.69 2.45
C MET A 1 -14.72 11.43 3.59
N HIS A 2 -15.13 11.47 4.86
CA HIS A 2 -14.18 11.60 6.00
C HIS A 2 -14.24 10.47 7.05
N ARG A 3 -14.71 9.26 6.71
CA ARG A 3 -14.93 8.20 7.72
C ARG A 3 -14.17 6.89 7.50
N ILE A 4 -13.39 6.76 6.44
CA ILE A 4 -12.57 5.55 6.25
C ILE A 4 -11.29 5.74 7.07
N THR A 5 -11.29 5.16 8.27
CA THR A 5 -10.12 5.12 9.15
C THR A 5 -9.25 3.90 8.92
N GLU A 6 -9.81 2.85 8.31
CA GLU A 6 -9.12 1.58 8.13
C GLU A 6 -9.67 0.81 6.94
N VAL A 7 -8.76 0.13 6.23
CA VAL A 7 -9.13 -0.85 5.21
C VAL A 7 -8.73 -2.22 5.75
N ARG A 8 -9.69 -2.88 6.40
CA ARG A 8 -9.58 -4.23 6.99
C ARG A 8 -10.04 -5.30 6.00
N GLU A 9 -9.74 -6.57 6.28
CA GLU A 9 -10.14 -7.74 5.48
C GLU A 9 -11.64 -7.79 5.13
N GLU A 10 -12.50 -7.14 5.92
CA GLU A 10 -13.94 -6.99 5.66
C GLU A 10 -14.28 -6.22 4.37
N PHE A 11 -13.41 -5.29 3.92
CA PHE A 11 -13.58 -4.56 2.65
C PHE A 11 -13.34 -5.45 1.42
N TYR A 12 -12.78 -6.63 1.65
CA TYR A 12 -12.33 -7.53 0.63
C TYR A 12 -13.39 -8.63 0.34
N GLY A 13 -14.44 -8.76 1.16
CA GLY A 13 -15.45 -9.80 0.98
C GLY A 13 -14.96 -11.19 1.44
N THR A 14 -15.86 -12.17 1.43
CA THR A 14 -15.59 -13.50 2.01
C THR A 14 -14.42 -14.20 1.32
N LEU A 15 -13.37 -14.50 2.10
CA LEU A 15 -12.14 -15.22 1.70
C LEU A 15 -12.38 -16.63 1.11
N SER A 16 -13.62 -17.09 1.06
CA SER A 16 -14.03 -18.47 0.79
C SER A 16 -14.17 -18.82 -0.70
N SER A 17 -14.16 -17.87 -1.65
CA SER A 17 -14.22 -18.31 -3.07
C SER A 17 -13.64 -17.41 -4.16
N LYS A 18 -13.40 -16.12 -3.96
CA LYS A 18 -12.70 -15.32 -4.99
C LYS A 18 -11.79 -14.32 -4.32
N LYS A 19 -10.50 -14.44 -4.65
CA LYS A 19 -9.43 -13.52 -4.28
C LYS A 19 -9.92 -12.08 -4.49
N PRO A 20 -10.08 -11.31 -3.42
CA PRO A 20 -10.47 -9.92 -3.56
C PRO A 20 -9.34 -9.18 -4.28
N PHE A 21 -9.67 -8.31 -5.24
CA PHE A 21 -8.70 -7.46 -5.95
C PHE A 21 -7.64 -8.18 -6.80
N ASN A 22 -7.95 -9.39 -7.28
CA ASN A 22 -7.09 -10.13 -8.23
C ASN A 22 -6.72 -9.35 -9.51
N SER A 23 -7.55 -8.39 -9.90
CA SER A 23 -7.37 -7.52 -11.08
C SER A 23 -7.04 -6.08 -10.70
N LEU A 24 -6.72 -5.80 -9.43
CA LEU A 24 -6.37 -4.46 -9.01
C LEU A 24 -4.94 -4.15 -9.43
N GLU A 25 -4.83 -3.43 -10.54
CA GLU A 25 -3.56 -3.01 -11.12
C GLU A 25 -3.08 -1.66 -10.58
N LYS A 26 -4.00 -0.78 -10.20
CA LYS A 26 -3.68 0.55 -9.71
C LYS A 26 -4.43 0.85 -8.42
N LEU A 27 -3.72 1.39 -7.44
CA LEU A 27 -4.28 1.77 -6.17
C LEU A 27 -3.78 3.15 -5.78
N GLU A 28 -4.71 4.03 -5.43
CA GLU A 28 -4.42 5.40 -5.07
C GLU A 28 -5.14 5.74 -3.77
N PHE A 29 -4.38 6.30 -2.84
CA PHE A 29 -4.87 6.89 -1.60
C PHE A 29 -4.41 8.34 -1.56
N ALA A 30 -5.35 9.27 -1.66
CA ALA A 30 -5.06 10.70 -1.66
C ALA A 30 -5.95 11.41 -0.63
N GLU A 31 -5.37 12.37 0.11
CA GLU A 31 -6.10 13.25 1.03
C GLU A 31 -6.92 12.48 2.06
N MET A 32 -6.34 11.42 2.63
CA MET A 32 -6.97 10.58 3.65
C MET A 32 -6.32 10.81 5.02
N PRO A 33 -6.58 11.95 5.69
CA PRO A 33 -5.89 12.34 6.91
C PRO A 33 -6.20 11.46 8.13
N GLU A 34 -7.35 10.78 8.15
CA GLU A 34 -7.75 9.87 9.22
C GLU A 34 -7.43 8.41 8.95
N TRP A 35 -6.83 8.10 7.79
CA TRP A 35 -6.53 6.73 7.41
C TRP A 35 -5.31 6.22 8.18
N LYS A 36 -5.50 5.16 8.98
CA LYS A 36 -4.51 4.67 9.92
C LYS A 36 -3.81 3.40 9.47
N GLN A 37 -4.53 2.46 8.88
CA GLN A 37 -3.94 1.17 8.52
C GLN A 37 -4.43 0.66 7.16
N TRP A 38 -3.49 0.08 6.44
CA TRP A 38 -3.72 -0.69 5.23
C TRP A 38 -3.34 -2.14 5.49
N HIS A 39 -4.33 -3.03 5.57
CA HIS A 39 -4.09 -4.46 5.62
C HIS A 39 -4.23 -5.03 4.21
N VAL A 40 -3.12 -5.39 3.58
CA VAL A 40 -3.14 -6.13 2.31
C VAL A 40 -3.28 -7.62 2.59
N LEU A 41 -4.20 -8.25 1.87
CA LEU A 41 -4.51 -9.67 1.95
C LEU A 41 -3.30 -10.58 1.76
N GLY A 42 -3.16 -11.50 2.71
CA GLY A 42 -2.86 -12.89 2.41
C GLY A 42 -1.39 -13.22 2.13
N LYS A 43 -0.85 -14.09 2.97
CA LYS A 43 0.51 -14.66 2.96
C LYS A 43 0.88 -15.49 1.69
N GLY A 44 0.14 -15.36 0.60
CA GLY A 44 0.19 -16.31 -0.53
C GLY A 44 0.59 -15.71 -1.86
N GLU A 45 -0.09 -14.66 -2.33
CA GLU A 45 0.09 -14.17 -3.69
C GLU A 45 -0.13 -12.65 -3.72
N SER A 46 0.87 -11.92 -4.21
CA SER A 46 0.82 -10.48 -4.36
C SER A 46 -0.33 -10.09 -5.30
N PRO A 47 -1.17 -9.09 -4.98
CA PRO A 47 -2.10 -8.54 -5.96
C PRO A 47 -1.34 -8.15 -7.23
N ALA A 48 -2.01 -8.19 -8.39
CA ALA A 48 -1.45 -7.74 -9.68
C ALA A 48 -1.23 -6.21 -9.74
N LEU A 49 -0.91 -5.61 -8.60
CA LEU A 49 -0.76 -4.18 -8.41
C LEU A 49 0.53 -3.73 -9.09
N HIS A 50 0.37 -2.92 -10.13
CA HIS A 50 1.42 -2.31 -10.91
C HIS A 50 1.75 -0.92 -10.42
N ASP A 51 0.76 -0.12 -10.02
CA ASP A 51 0.99 1.26 -9.56
C ASP A 51 0.35 1.51 -8.20
N LEU A 52 1.13 2.05 -7.27
CA LEU A 52 0.70 2.46 -5.94
C LEU A 52 1.04 3.94 -5.71
N PHE A 53 0.01 4.73 -5.44
CA PHE A 53 0.11 6.15 -5.13
C PHE A 53 -0.46 6.43 -3.74
N ILE A 54 0.33 7.07 -2.87
CA ILE A 54 -0.10 7.51 -1.55
C ILE A 54 0.28 8.98 -1.41
N ASP A 55 -0.69 9.87 -1.30
CA ASP A 55 -0.49 11.31 -1.13
C ASP A 55 -1.31 11.84 0.05
N ASP A 56 -0.67 12.69 0.85
CA ASP A 56 -1.29 13.43 1.96
C ASP A 56 -2.10 12.52 2.91
N CYS A 57 -1.46 11.41 3.31
CA CYS A 57 -1.98 10.46 4.30
C CYS A 57 -1.11 10.49 5.58
N PRO A 58 -1.23 11.55 6.42
CA PRO A 58 -0.32 11.79 7.54
C PRO A 58 -0.43 10.81 8.70
N LYS A 59 -1.59 10.21 8.94
CA LYS A 59 -1.81 9.24 10.03
C LYS A 59 -1.61 7.79 9.61
N LEU A 60 -1.17 7.56 8.37
CA LEU A 60 -1.05 6.22 7.81
C LEU A 60 0.14 5.49 8.44
N ILE A 61 -0.18 4.52 9.29
CA ILE A 61 0.72 3.53 9.88
C ILE A 61 0.41 2.20 9.19
N ALA A 62 0.75 2.12 7.90
CA ALA A 62 0.57 0.91 7.11
C ALA A 62 1.88 0.15 6.99
N LYS A 63 1.85 -1.15 7.23
CA LYS A 63 2.93 -2.06 6.85
C LYS A 63 2.71 -2.43 5.39
N LEU A 64 3.55 -1.90 4.50
CA LEU A 64 3.57 -2.34 3.11
C LEU A 64 3.81 -3.86 3.07
N PRO A 65 3.17 -4.60 2.15
CA PRO A 65 3.39 -6.04 2.02
C PRO A 65 4.85 -6.32 1.71
N GLU A 66 5.40 -7.38 2.30
CA GLU A 66 6.79 -7.78 2.05
C GLU A 66 7.04 -8.17 0.57
N LYS A 67 5.97 -8.54 -0.15
CA LYS A 67 6.01 -9.00 -1.55
C LYS A 67 5.02 -8.23 -2.41
N LEU A 68 5.50 -7.20 -3.08
CA LEU A 68 4.79 -6.48 -4.15
C LEU A 68 5.50 -6.74 -5.49
N CYS A 69 5.60 -8.01 -5.85
CA CYS A 69 6.40 -8.44 -7.01
C CYS A 69 5.91 -7.85 -8.34
N SER A 70 4.63 -7.51 -8.47
CA SER A 70 4.08 -6.91 -9.70
C SER A 70 4.22 -5.39 -9.77
N LEU A 71 4.67 -4.74 -8.69
CA LEU A 71 4.70 -3.29 -8.58
C LEU A 71 5.81 -2.71 -9.46
N ARG A 72 5.40 -1.78 -10.32
CA ARG A 72 6.23 -1.06 -11.27
C ARG A 72 6.40 0.40 -10.86
N GLY A 73 5.37 1.01 -10.30
CA GLY A 73 5.38 2.40 -9.83
C GLY A 73 5.00 2.50 -8.37
N LEU A 74 5.85 3.16 -7.58
CA LEU A 74 5.55 3.51 -6.19
C LEU A 74 5.81 5.00 -5.97
N ARG A 75 4.77 5.76 -5.65
CA ARG A 75 4.91 7.16 -5.23
C ARG A 75 4.26 7.39 -3.87
N ILE A 76 5.03 7.94 -2.95
CA ILE A 76 4.59 8.27 -1.59
C ILE A 76 4.93 9.74 -1.33
N SER A 77 3.96 10.55 -0.96
CA SER A 77 4.13 11.98 -0.72
C SER A 77 3.40 12.42 0.55
N LYS A 78 4.08 13.20 1.40
CA LYS A 78 3.52 13.77 2.64
C LYS A 78 2.93 12.71 3.60
N CYS A 79 3.61 11.58 3.74
CA CYS A 79 3.21 10.48 4.63
C CYS A 79 4.28 10.25 5.71
N PRO A 80 4.39 11.11 6.73
CA PRO A 80 5.43 11.05 7.74
C PRO A 80 5.39 9.79 8.62
N GLU A 81 4.21 9.21 8.84
CA GLU A 81 4.03 8.04 9.72
C GLU A 81 4.15 6.70 8.99
N LEU A 82 4.29 6.71 7.66
CA LEU A 82 4.37 5.48 6.88
C LEU A 82 5.72 4.79 7.10
N SER A 83 5.68 3.58 7.66
CA SER A 83 6.86 2.78 7.97
C SER A 83 6.88 1.44 7.22
N THR A 84 8.09 1.00 6.88
CA THR A 84 8.35 -0.29 6.25
C THR A 84 9.25 -1.07 7.20
N GLU A 85 8.68 -2.01 7.95
CA GLU A 85 9.43 -2.77 8.97
C GLU A 85 10.46 -3.72 8.35
N THR A 86 10.23 -4.14 7.11
CA THR A 86 11.17 -4.93 6.34
C THR A 86 11.42 -4.26 4.99
N PRO A 87 12.63 -4.43 4.43
CA PRO A 87 12.91 -4.04 3.07
C PRO A 87 11.89 -4.67 2.13
N ILE A 88 11.04 -3.83 1.52
CA ILE A 88 10.06 -4.30 0.54
C ILE A 88 10.83 -4.83 -0.65
N GLN A 89 10.62 -6.09 -1.01
CA GLN A 89 11.16 -6.62 -2.25
C GLN A 89 10.33 -6.08 -3.42
N LEU A 90 10.94 -5.13 -4.14
CA LEU A 90 10.35 -4.42 -5.27
C LEU A 90 11.05 -4.79 -6.57
N SER A 91 11.10 -6.10 -6.87
CA SER A 91 11.91 -6.68 -7.95
C SER A 91 11.54 -6.24 -9.37
N ASN A 92 10.34 -5.69 -9.60
CA ASN A 92 9.90 -5.18 -10.90
C ASN A 92 9.70 -3.66 -10.93
N LEU A 93 10.18 -2.96 -9.90
CA LEU A 93 9.97 -1.53 -9.75
C LEU A 93 10.79 -0.76 -10.77
N LYS A 94 10.10 0.07 -11.54
CA LYS A 94 10.68 0.96 -12.55
C LYS A 94 10.71 2.39 -12.07
N GLU A 95 9.74 2.79 -11.26
CA GLU A 95 9.61 4.14 -10.75
C GLU A 95 9.39 4.14 -9.24
N PHE A 96 10.23 4.87 -8.53
CA PHE A 96 10.16 5.05 -7.09
C PHE A 96 10.31 6.53 -6.74
N LYS A 97 9.34 7.09 -6.01
CA LYS A 97 9.40 8.48 -5.55
C LYS A 97 8.85 8.60 -4.15
N VAL A 98 9.69 9.10 -3.23
CA VAL A 98 9.27 9.41 -1.86
C VAL A 98 9.58 10.86 -1.56
N VAL A 99 8.57 11.62 -1.13
CA VAL A 99 8.68 13.05 -0.82
C VAL A 99 8.05 13.32 0.54
N ALA A 100 8.76 14.01 1.43
CA ALA A 100 8.26 14.38 2.76
C ALA A 100 7.71 13.18 3.60
N SER A 101 8.33 12.01 3.45
CA SER A 101 7.96 10.77 4.15
C SER A 101 9.21 10.08 4.74
N PRO A 102 9.77 10.61 5.84
CA PRO A 102 11.09 10.22 6.37
C PRO A 102 11.19 8.79 6.92
N LYS A 103 10.06 8.14 7.25
CA LYS A 103 10.03 6.80 7.86
C LYS A 103 10.01 5.65 6.84
N VAL A 104 9.93 5.95 5.54
CA VAL A 104 9.87 4.95 4.47
C VAL A 104 11.30 4.46 4.16
N GLY A 105 11.63 3.24 4.60
CA GLY A 105 12.90 2.56 4.28
C GLY A 105 12.72 1.58 3.11
N VAL A 106 13.39 1.80 1.99
CA VAL A 106 13.30 0.92 0.82
C VAL A 106 14.70 0.43 0.46
N SER A 107 14.87 -0.88 0.33
CA SER A 107 16.08 -1.47 -0.23
C SER A 107 15.79 -1.95 -1.65
N PHE A 108 16.72 -1.69 -2.56
CA PHE A 108 16.66 -2.16 -3.95
C PHE A 108 17.27 -3.55 -4.08
#